data_AF-A0A3B1B6J0-F1
#
_entry.id   AF-A0A3B1B6J0-F1
#
_cell.length_a   1.000
_cell.length_b   1.000
_cell.length_c   1.000
_cell.angle_alpha   90.00
_cell.angle_beta   90.00
_cell.angle_gamma   90.00
#
_symmetry.space_group_name_H-M   'P 1'
#
loop_
_entity.id
_entity.type
_entity.pdbx_description
1 polymer ?
#
loop_
_entity_poly.entity_id
_entity_poly.type
_entity_poly.pdbx_seq_one_letter_code
_entity_poly.pdbx_strand_id
1 'polypeptide(L)'
;MSQDEDEKMLFNNYIYINEQPVTGDHDFAFIRMTDEDVCPMLNKAQLCSLHDKYGVEPLGDVCAFYPRVISRCGSEMELSGALSCPEVARLCLLSKRPIKLTHFNVSQLPRPKNYPIQRELPQSPFDYYAEHFRQLRQGLLELAANESASLNVRLYALADLSHRISSYYHRDCSSSNSDRLLRDLDQARDNNNLEKIQNYLEQDSSVNLLALLVVRAILEIKVTQFPDEKLSGMARDIFSALTDGASGKISDAPIEDLQMAYDSARQRISPDMNKKTDRYFTRYLCNCLYREWFYTMPDTFTYMQMLLIRMAMLRFLFYTDPSLKRLLSNYEAADTDERHRLEAELDSLAITLVYNFARAIDQNLSFLQLVYTAVSEQDMFNFDYSLAFVKF
;
A
#
# COMPACT_ATOMS: atom_id res chain seq x y z
N MET A 1 20.18 33.95 -11.29
CA MET A 1 20.09 33.20 -12.56
C MET A 1 21.47 32.66 -12.90
N SER A 2 21.56 31.41 -13.34
CA SER A 2 22.82 30.78 -13.75
C SER A 2 23.47 31.56 -14.90
N GLN A 3 24.80 31.65 -14.89
CA GLN A 3 25.58 32.21 -15.99
C GLN A 3 25.92 31.16 -17.06
N ASP A 4 25.56 29.90 -16.82
CA ASP A 4 25.76 28.78 -17.73
C ASP A 4 24.66 28.78 -18.82
N GLU A 5 25.06 28.95 -20.08
CA GLU A 5 24.13 28.99 -21.23
C GLU A 5 23.43 27.64 -21.46
N ASP A 6 24.09 26.52 -21.15
CA ASP A 6 23.50 25.19 -21.31
C ASP A 6 22.37 24.98 -20.28
N GLU A 7 22.56 25.49 -19.06
CA GLU A 7 21.51 25.46 -18.04
C GLU A 7 20.34 26.37 -18.39
N LYS A 8 20.59 27.57 -18.92
CA LYS A 8 19.50 28.44 -19.38
C LYS A 8 18.67 27.75 -20.45
N MET A 9 19.33 27.09 -21.41
CA MET A 9 18.65 26.34 -22.46
C MET A 9 17.84 25.18 -21.88
N LEU A 10 18.40 24.43 -20.92
CA LEU A 10 17.71 23.35 -20.22
C LEU A 10 16.43 23.86 -19.51
N PHE A 11 16.54 24.97 -18.76
CA PHE A 11 15.41 25.55 -18.06
C PHE A 11 14.33 26.04 -19.03
N ASN A 12 14.71 26.74 -20.11
CA ASN A 12 13.75 27.24 -21.09
C ASN A 12 12.99 26.11 -21.82
N ASN A 13 13.64 24.96 -22.04
CA ASN A 13 13.04 23.85 -22.76
C ASN A 13 12.15 22.96 -21.88
N TYR A 14 12.46 22.87 -20.58
CA TYR A 14 11.85 21.86 -19.70
C TYR A 14 11.17 22.41 -18.45
N ILE A 15 11.24 23.71 -18.17
CA ILE A 15 10.46 24.32 -17.09
C ILE A 15 9.26 25.04 -17.68
N TYR A 16 8.07 24.60 -17.28
CA TYR A 16 6.81 25.25 -17.60
C TYR A 16 6.37 26.12 -16.41
N ILE A 17 6.12 27.41 -16.66
CA ILE A 17 5.55 28.31 -15.65
C ILE A 17 4.04 28.10 -15.64
N ASN A 18 3.49 27.85 -14.47
CA ASN A 18 2.05 27.78 -14.27
C ASN A 18 1.46 29.19 -14.33
N GLU A 19 0.69 29.48 -15.37
CA GLU A 19 0.04 30.78 -15.55
C GLU A 19 -1.13 30.99 -14.58
N GLN A 20 -1.63 29.93 -13.94
CA GLN A 20 -2.75 29.96 -13.01
C GLN A 20 -2.42 29.16 -11.73
N PRO A 21 -1.52 29.67 -10.86
CA PRO A 21 -1.22 29.03 -9.59
C PRO A 21 -2.46 29.02 -8.69
N VAL A 22 -2.77 27.84 -8.14
CA VAL A 22 -3.88 27.58 -7.22
C VAL A 22 -3.39 27.54 -5.77
N THR A 23 -2.16 27.06 -5.55
CA THR A 23 -1.56 26.81 -4.23
C THR A 23 -0.44 27.78 -3.86
N GLY A 24 -0.34 28.90 -4.59
CA GLY A 24 0.62 29.98 -4.34
C GLY A 24 1.99 29.69 -4.97
N ASP A 25 3.08 29.91 -4.24
CA ASP A 25 4.43 29.71 -4.79
C ASP A 25 4.76 28.22 -5.04
N HIS A 26 4.00 27.29 -4.45
CA HIS A 26 4.25 25.85 -4.51
C HIS A 26 3.90 25.21 -5.87
N ASP A 27 3.04 25.84 -6.67
CA ASP A 27 2.67 25.39 -8.02
C ASP A 27 3.06 26.41 -9.10
N PHE A 28 4.04 27.27 -8.81
CA PHE A 28 4.53 28.30 -9.74
C PHE A 28 5.11 27.73 -11.04
N ALA A 29 5.83 26.62 -10.98
CA ALA A 29 6.46 26.02 -12.14
C ALA A 29 6.62 24.50 -12.01
N PHE A 30 6.66 23.82 -13.16
CA PHE A 30 6.75 22.37 -13.26
C PHE A 30 7.91 21.95 -14.18
N ILE A 31 8.55 20.84 -13.84
CA ILE A 31 9.49 20.17 -14.73
C ILE A 31 8.69 19.30 -15.69
N ARG A 32 8.80 19.57 -16.98
CA ARG A 32 8.27 18.71 -18.04
C ARG A 32 9.23 17.53 -18.22
N MET A 33 8.70 16.31 -18.09
CA MET A 33 9.47 15.10 -18.39
C MET A 33 9.77 15.03 -19.90
N THR A 34 10.83 14.30 -20.28
CA THR A 34 11.10 13.99 -21.68
C THR A 34 10.01 13.08 -22.26
N ASP A 35 10.03 12.86 -23.58
CA ASP A 35 9.08 11.98 -24.24
C ASP A 35 9.20 10.51 -23.77
N GLU A 36 10.32 10.16 -23.12
CA GLU A 36 10.56 8.86 -22.47
C GLU A 36 10.21 8.85 -20.96
N ASP A 37 9.45 9.83 -20.46
CA ASP A 37 9.07 10.00 -19.05
C ASP A 37 10.27 10.12 -18.09
N VAL A 38 11.39 10.63 -18.59
CA VAL A 38 12.61 10.85 -17.79
C VAL A 38 12.69 12.30 -17.35
N CYS A 39 13.20 12.53 -16.13
CA CYS A 39 13.48 13.89 -15.67
C CYS A 39 14.69 14.45 -16.43
N PRO A 40 14.56 15.59 -17.14
CA PRO A 40 15.65 16.19 -17.92
C PRO A 40 16.78 16.74 -17.05
N MET A 41 16.56 16.83 -15.73
CA MET A 41 17.56 17.27 -14.75
C MET A 41 18.46 16.12 -14.27
N LEU A 42 18.38 14.92 -14.86
CA LEU A 42 19.26 13.81 -14.52
C LEU A 42 20.59 13.90 -15.26
N ASN A 43 21.69 13.68 -14.54
CA ASN A 43 23.03 13.57 -15.12
C ASN A 43 23.29 12.15 -15.67
N LYS A 44 24.47 11.93 -16.24
CA LYS A 44 24.88 10.62 -16.81
C LYS A 44 24.86 9.48 -15.78
N ALA A 45 24.96 9.78 -14.49
CA ALA A 45 24.88 8.82 -13.40
C ALA A 45 23.45 8.63 -12.85
N GLN A 46 22.43 9.20 -13.52
CA GLN A 46 21.02 9.17 -13.09
C GLN A 46 20.78 9.84 -11.73
N LEU A 47 21.59 10.86 -11.42
CA LEU A 47 21.43 11.72 -10.24
C LEU A 47 20.96 13.11 -10.65
N CYS A 48 20.21 13.79 -9.78
CA CYS A 48 19.70 15.14 -10.04
C CYS A 48 20.84 16.16 -10.10
N SER A 49 21.05 16.77 -11.27
CA SER A 49 22.08 17.79 -11.52
C SER A 49 21.82 19.08 -10.75
N LEU A 50 20.56 19.46 -10.53
CA LEU A 50 20.20 20.62 -9.73
C LEU A 50 20.65 20.44 -8.27
N HIS A 51 20.36 19.27 -7.69
CA HIS A 51 20.77 18.97 -6.32
C HIS A 51 22.29 18.89 -6.19
N ASP A 52 22.96 18.28 -7.16
CA ASP A 52 24.42 18.15 -7.19
C ASP A 52 25.13 19.52 -7.19
N LYS A 53 24.64 20.47 -8.01
CA LYS A 53 25.24 21.81 -8.14
C LYS A 53 24.81 22.80 -7.06
N TYR A 54 23.55 22.76 -6.65
CA TYR A 54 22.91 23.84 -5.88
C TYR A 54 22.30 23.37 -4.55
N GLY A 55 22.38 22.08 -4.24
CA GLY A 55 21.77 21.50 -3.04
C GLY A 55 20.24 21.43 -3.11
N VAL A 56 19.61 21.33 -1.95
CA VAL A 56 18.16 21.08 -1.80
C VAL A 56 17.28 22.30 -2.09
N GLU A 57 17.80 23.51 -1.90
CA GLU A 57 17.00 24.74 -1.94
C GLU A 57 16.22 24.98 -3.24
N PRO A 58 16.81 24.80 -4.45
CA PRO A 58 16.08 25.02 -5.70
C PRO A 58 15.12 23.89 -6.07
N LEU A 59 15.07 22.79 -5.31
CA LEU A 59 14.19 21.67 -5.63
C LEU A 59 12.73 22.01 -5.27
N GLY A 60 11.81 21.62 -6.14
CA GLY A 60 10.39 21.60 -5.82
C GLY A 60 10.07 20.59 -4.70
N ASP A 61 8.89 20.71 -4.09
CA ASP A 61 8.49 19.89 -2.95
C ASP A 61 8.57 18.38 -3.22
N VAL A 62 8.18 17.95 -4.42
CA VAL A 62 8.26 16.54 -4.84
C VAL A 62 9.70 16.05 -4.74
N CYS A 63 10.65 16.74 -5.36
CA CYS A 63 12.05 16.32 -5.41
C CYS A 63 12.75 16.46 -4.04
N ALA A 64 12.41 17.48 -3.26
CA ALA A 64 13.03 17.72 -1.96
C ALA A 64 12.55 16.71 -0.89
N PHE A 65 11.26 16.36 -0.90
CA PHE A 65 10.66 15.59 0.19
C PHE A 65 10.44 14.13 -0.13
N TYR A 66 10.12 13.74 -1.36
CA TYR A 66 9.89 12.33 -1.71
C TYR A 66 11.08 11.46 -1.26
N PRO A 67 10.86 10.32 -0.60
CA PRO A 67 9.59 9.61 -0.38
C PRO A 67 8.89 9.92 0.95
N ARG A 68 9.26 11.02 1.61
CA ARG A 68 8.70 11.44 2.91
C ARG A 68 7.29 11.98 2.73
N VAL A 69 6.41 11.55 3.62
CA VAL A 69 5.04 12.01 3.72
C VAL A 69 4.88 12.64 5.09
N ILE A 70 4.67 13.95 5.09
CA ILE A 70 4.51 14.79 6.27
C ILE A 70 3.01 15.04 6.46
N SER A 71 2.50 14.64 7.61
CA SER A 71 1.10 14.86 7.97
C SER A 71 0.99 15.64 9.28
N ARG A 72 -0.13 16.33 9.50
CA ARG A 72 -0.41 17.06 10.73
C ARG A 72 -1.76 16.68 11.31
N CYS A 73 -1.76 16.17 12.54
CA CYS A 73 -2.97 15.81 13.27
C CYS A 73 -3.07 16.71 14.51
N GLY A 74 -3.95 17.71 14.46
CA GLY A 74 -3.98 18.77 15.46
C GLY A 74 -2.63 19.52 15.52
N SER A 75 -1.97 19.51 16.67
CA SER A 75 -0.65 20.12 16.86
C SER A 75 0.52 19.18 16.57
N GLU A 76 0.27 17.89 16.34
CA GLU A 76 1.32 16.89 16.14
C GLU A 76 1.68 16.73 14.67
N MET A 77 2.99 16.73 14.40
CA MET A 77 3.54 16.41 13.08
C MET A 77 3.92 14.93 13.02
N GLU A 78 3.54 14.26 11.94
CA GLU A 78 3.86 12.87 11.67
C GLU A 78 4.69 12.76 10.40
N LEU A 79 5.68 11.87 10.42
CA LEU A 79 6.54 11.58 9.27
C LEU A 79 6.46 10.09 8.94
N SER A 80 6.10 9.79 7.71
CA SER A 80 6.08 8.43 7.17
C SER A 80 6.80 8.36 5.82
N GLY A 81 6.97 7.14 5.31
CA GLY A 81 7.58 6.88 4.00
C GLY A 81 6.60 6.22 3.05
N ALA A 82 6.59 6.66 1.80
CA ALA A 82 5.85 6.03 0.72
C ALA A 82 6.57 4.77 0.20
N LEU A 83 5.86 3.64 0.10
CA LEU A 83 6.39 2.36 -0.40
C LEU A 83 6.71 2.37 -1.90
N SER A 84 6.30 3.41 -2.61
CA SER A 84 6.70 3.68 -4.00
C SER A 84 8.20 3.98 -4.16
N CYS A 85 8.94 4.14 -3.06
CA CYS A 85 10.40 4.19 -3.06
C CYS A 85 10.94 2.80 -2.68
N PRO A 86 11.83 2.21 -3.49
CA PRO A 86 12.32 0.85 -3.24
C PRO A 86 13.10 0.75 -1.92
N GLU A 87 13.79 1.82 -1.51
CA GLU A 87 14.51 1.83 -0.24
C GLU A 87 13.56 1.91 0.97
N VAL A 88 12.46 2.67 0.87
CA VAL A 88 11.43 2.68 1.92
C VAL A 88 10.72 1.32 1.97
N ALA A 89 10.40 0.71 0.83
CA ALA A 89 9.84 -0.64 0.77
C ALA A 89 10.79 -1.64 1.44
N ARG A 90 12.08 -1.63 1.10
CA ARG A 90 13.10 -2.48 1.74
C ARG A 90 13.15 -2.30 3.26
N LEU A 91 13.27 -1.06 3.73
CA LEU A 91 13.34 -0.77 5.18
C LEU A 91 12.06 -1.19 5.91
N CYS A 92 10.89 -0.96 5.29
CA CYS A 92 9.59 -1.32 5.85
C CYS A 92 9.43 -2.85 5.94
N LEU A 93 9.56 -3.56 4.82
CA LEU A 93 9.30 -4.99 4.71
C LEU A 93 10.31 -5.83 5.50
N LEU A 94 11.58 -5.43 5.52
CA LEU A 94 12.64 -6.15 6.23
C LEU A 94 12.74 -5.76 7.72
N SER A 95 11.87 -4.86 8.19
CA SER A 95 11.85 -4.48 9.59
C SER A 95 11.54 -5.68 10.49
N LYS A 96 12.33 -5.82 11.57
CA LYS A 96 12.10 -6.84 12.60
C LYS A 96 10.79 -6.61 13.35
N ARG A 97 10.32 -5.36 13.47
CA ARG A 97 9.08 -5.01 14.19
C ARG A 97 8.01 -4.46 13.23
N PRO A 98 6.72 -4.77 13.43
CA PRO A 98 5.62 -4.27 12.58
C PRO A 98 5.58 -2.76 12.46
N ILE A 99 5.70 -2.09 13.60
CA ILE A 99 5.72 -0.64 13.69
C ILE A 99 6.64 -0.23 14.83
N LYS A 100 7.34 0.90 14.65
CA LYS A 100 8.11 1.55 15.70
C LYS A 100 8.01 3.05 15.49
N LEU A 101 7.25 3.72 16.35
CA LEU A 101 7.19 5.18 16.36
C LEU A 101 8.41 5.73 17.09
N THR A 102 8.99 6.79 16.53
CA THR A 102 10.11 7.52 17.12
C THR A 102 9.88 9.01 16.94
N HIS A 103 10.35 9.81 17.90
CA HIS A 103 10.35 11.26 17.73
C HIS A 103 11.32 11.66 16.63
N PHE A 104 10.91 12.60 15.78
CA PHE A 104 11.78 13.30 14.85
C PHE A 104 11.71 14.80 15.12
N ASN A 105 12.75 15.53 14.73
CA ASN A 105 12.76 16.98 14.81
C ASN A 105 12.58 17.56 13.41
N VAL A 106 11.75 18.60 13.27
CA VAL A 106 11.53 19.31 12.00
C VAL A 106 12.83 19.83 11.38
N SER A 107 13.85 20.15 12.20
CA SER A 107 15.20 20.50 11.73
C SER A 107 15.92 19.41 10.93
N GLN A 108 15.46 18.15 11.01
CA GLN A 108 15.97 17.02 10.23
C GLN A 108 15.32 16.91 8.84
N LEU A 109 14.31 17.72 8.55
CA LEU A 109 13.70 17.77 7.22
C LEU A 109 14.65 18.43 6.22
N PRO A 110 14.58 18.03 4.92
CA PRO A 110 15.41 18.61 3.87
C PRO A 110 15.36 20.14 3.82
N ARG A 111 14.15 20.71 4.00
CA ARG A 111 13.94 22.16 4.16
C ARG A 111 13.08 22.42 5.40
N PRO A 112 13.66 22.78 6.55
CA PRO A 112 12.92 22.86 7.82
C PRO A 112 12.06 24.11 7.98
N LYS A 113 12.22 25.10 7.09
CA LYS A 113 11.43 26.35 7.10
C LYS A 113 10.31 26.37 6.05
N ASN A 114 10.39 25.49 5.05
CA ASN A 114 9.45 25.43 3.94
C ASN A 114 9.27 23.97 3.50
N TYR A 115 8.23 23.32 4.00
CA TYR A 115 7.91 21.93 3.73
C TYR A 115 6.41 21.76 3.48
N PRO A 116 6.03 20.84 2.58
CA PRO A 116 4.63 20.56 2.31
C PRO A 116 4.02 19.76 3.47
N ILE A 117 2.73 19.97 3.71
CA ILE A 117 1.91 19.11 4.56
C ILE A 117 0.96 18.37 3.62
N GLN A 118 1.19 17.08 3.42
CA GLN A 118 0.40 16.30 2.47
C GLN A 118 -0.97 15.91 3.03
N ARG A 119 -1.12 15.85 4.37
CA ARG A 119 -2.40 15.56 5.03
C ARG A 119 -2.51 16.40 6.30
N GLU A 120 -3.66 17.05 6.47
CA GLU A 120 -3.96 17.82 7.67
C GLU A 120 -5.34 17.44 8.18
N LEU A 121 -5.40 17.10 9.46
CA LEU A 121 -6.63 16.83 10.19
C LEU A 121 -6.67 17.81 11.36
N PRO A 122 -7.38 18.94 11.22
CA PRO A 122 -7.67 19.82 12.33
C PRO A 122 -8.45 19.05 13.38
N GLN A 123 -7.97 19.04 14.62
CA GLN A 123 -8.71 18.45 15.73
C GLN A 123 -9.76 19.46 16.18
N SER A 124 -11.04 19.07 16.13
CA SER A 124 -12.17 19.88 16.59
C SER A 124 -12.97 19.07 17.61
N PRO A 125 -13.26 19.62 18.80
CA PRO A 125 -14.11 18.93 19.79
C PRO A 125 -15.58 18.83 19.35
N PHE A 126 -15.94 19.44 18.22
CA PHE A 126 -17.26 19.33 17.60
C PHE A 126 -17.31 18.33 16.45
N ASP A 127 -16.19 17.71 16.11
CA ASP A 127 -16.07 16.68 15.08
C ASP A 127 -15.56 15.39 15.75
N TYR A 128 -16.51 14.53 16.15
CA TYR A 128 -16.23 13.26 16.83
C TYR A 128 -15.35 12.33 15.97
N TYR A 129 -15.52 12.38 14.64
CA TYR A 129 -14.75 11.57 13.72
C TYR A 129 -13.27 11.99 13.74
N ALA A 130 -13.01 13.30 13.65
CA ALA A 130 -11.66 13.85 13.74
C ALA A 130 -11.04 13.65 15.13
N GLU A 131 -11.77 13.91 16.20
CA GLU A 131 -11.30 13.83 17.59
C GLU A 131 -10.76 12.43 17.94
N HIS A 132 -11.51 11.38 17.58
CA HIS A 132 -11.15 10.01 17.93
C HIS A 132 -10.28 9.29 16.89
N PHE A 133 -9.92 9.96 15.79
CA PHE A 133 -9.12 9.39 14.70
C PHE A 133 -7.82 8.74 15.20
N ARG A 134 -7.07 9.44 16.06
CA ARG A 134 -5.78 8.93 16.58
C ARG A 134 -5.97 7.66 17.41
N GLN A 135 -6.97 7.66 18.29
CA GLN A 135 -7.29 6.53 19.17
C GLN A 135 -7.69 5.29 18.37
N LEU A 136 -8.60 5.45 17.40
CA LEU A 136 -9.00 4.35 16.54
C LEU A 136 -7.82 3.84 15.69
N ARG A 137 -7.10 4.74 15.01
CA ARG A 137 -5.95 4.35 14.18
C ARG A 137 -4.89 3.61 14.99
N GLN A 138 -4.63 4.03 16.23
CA GLN A 138 -3.72 3.31 17.13
C GLN A 138 -4.24 1.90 17.42
N GLY A 139 -5.52 1.73 17.76
CA GLY A 139 -6.12 0.41 17.99
C GLY A 139 -6.06 -0.50 16.75
N LEU A 140 -6.35 0.03 15.56
CA LEU A 140 -6.20 -0.69 14.29
C LEU A 140 -4.74 -1.11 14.04
N LEU A 141 -3.79 -0.21 14.29
CA LEU A 141 -2.36 -0.50 14.12
C LEU A 141 -1.87 -1.58 15.09
N GLU A 142 -2.31 -1.55 16.34
CA GLU A 142 -1.94 -2.56 17.33
C GLU A 142 -2.52 -3.94 16.98
N LEU A 143 -3.78 -3.98 16.53
CA LEU A 143 -4.41 -5.21 16.04
C LEU A 143 -3.70 -5.74 14.79
N ALA A 144 -3.39 -4.86 13.82
CA ALA A 144 -2.62 -5.22 12.63
C ALA A 144 -1.20 -5.70 12.97
N ALA A 145 -0.56 -5.12 13.99
CA ALA A 145 0.78 -5.45 14.41
C ALA A 145 0.88 -6.71 15.29
N ASN A 146 -0.25 -7.32 15.68
CA ASN A 146 -0.24 -8.46 16.60
C ASN A 146 0.20 -9.78 15.95
N GLU A 147 1.50 -9.97 15.77
CA GLU A 147 2.08 -11.18 15.17
C GLU A 147 1.92 -12.46 16.02
N SER A 148 1.26 -12.41 17.19
CA SER A 148 0.85 -13.62 17.91
C SER A 148 -0.36 -14.31 17.27
N ALA A 149 -1.13 -13.59 16.44
CA ALA A 149 -2.25 -14.12 15.67
C ALA A 149 -1.89 -14.15 14.17
N SER A 150 -2.45 -15.14 13.46
CA SER A 150 -2.27 -15.28 12.01
C SER A 150 -2.72 -14.01 11.27
N LEU A 151 -2.13 -13.74 10.09
CA LEU A 151 -2.51 -12.58 9.29
C LEU A 151 -4.02 -12.59 8.98
N ASN A 152 -4.57 -13.75 8.60
CA ASN A 152 -5.99 -13.87 8.29
C ASN A 152 -6.89 -13.55 9.50
N VAL A 153 -6.53 -13.99 10.72
CA VAL A 153 -7.29 -13.62 11.93
C VAL A 153 -7.27 -12.12 12.15
N ARG A 154 -6.12 -11.47 12.01
CA ARG A 154 -6.00 -10.01 12.17
C ARG A 154 -6.81 -9.26 11.12
N LEU A 155 -6.75 -9.69 9.86
CA LEU A 155 -7.54 -9.10 8.77
C LEU A 155 -9.05 -9.24 9.03
N TYR A 156 -9.49 -10.40 9.50
CA TYR A 156 -10.88 -10.60 9.91
C TYR A 156 -11.28 -9.65 11.04
N ALA A 157 -10.48 -9.63 12.12
CA ALA A 157 -10.75 -8.79 13.29
C ALA A 157 -10.78 -7.29 12.93
N LEU A 158 -9.90 -6.84 12.02
CA LEU A 158 -9.89 -5.48 11.49
C LEU A 158 -11.16 -5.17 10.70
N ALA A 159 -11.59 -6.08 9.82
CA ALA A 159 -12.81 -5.93 9.03
C ALA A 159 -14.06 -5.89 9.91
N ASP A 160 -14.16 -6.82 10.85
CA ASP A 160 -15.27 -6.96 11.79
C ASP A 160 -15.37 -5.75 12.73
N LEU A 161 -14.25 -5.33 13.33
CA LEU A 161 -14.20 -4.09 14.11
C LEU A 161 -14.66 -2.89 13.28
N SER A 162 -14.07 -2.71 12.09
CA SER A 162 -14.38 -1.56 11.22
C SER A 162 -15.86 -1.55 10.81
N HIS A 163 -16.43 -2.72 10.54
CA HIS A 163 -17.85 -2.90 10.23
C HIS A 163 -18.75 -2.56 11.42
N ARG A 164 -18.44 -3.06 12.61
CA ARG A 164 -19.24 -2.75 13.81
C ARG A 164 -19.26 -1.26 14.12
N ILE A 165 -18.10 -0.60 14.02
CA ILE A 165 -18.00 0.82 14.37
C ILE A 165 -18.58 1.74 13.30
N SER A 166 -18.67 1.33 12.03
CA SER A 166 -19.22 2.18 10.96
C SER A 166 -20.67 2.59 11.22
N SER A 167 -21.41 1.84 12.04
CA SER A 167 -22.77 2.17 12.48
C SER A 167 -22.88 3.43 13.36
N TYR A 168 -21.77 3.91 13.94
CA TYR A 168 -21.77 5.06 14.85
C TYR A 168 -20.52 5.96 14.78
N TYR A 169 -19.46 5.50 14.11
CA TYR A 169 -18.20 6.23 13.89
C TYR A 169 -17.96 6.33 12.38
N HIS A 170 -18.43 7.44 11.81
CA HIS A 170 -18.37 7.77 10.40
C HIS A 170 -18.30 9.30 10.24
N ARG A 171 -17.99 9.81 9.05
CA ARG A 171 -17.75 11.25 8.81
C ARG A 171 -18.86 12.17 9.34
N ASP A 172 -20.11 11.75 9.17
CA ASP A 172 -21.29 12.56 9.53
C ASP A 172 -21.86 12.24 10.91
N CYS A 173 -21.11 11.54 11.79
CA CYS A 173 -21.60 11.21 13.11
C CYS A 173 -21.67 12.44 14.01
N SER A 174 -22.74 12.53 14.80
CA SER A 174 -22.81 13.47 15.94
C SER A 174 -22.22 12.80 17.17
N SER A 175 -21.68 13.60 18.10
CA SER A 175 -20.97 13.16 19.32
C SER A 175 -21.54 11.84 19.86
N SER A 176 -20.77 10.76 19.73
CA SER A 176 -21.19 9.44 20.19
C SER A 176 -20.34 8.99 21.37
N ASN A 177 -20.78 7.95 22.06
CA ASN A 177 -20.25 7.56 23.35
C ASN A 177 -18.80 7.03 23.21
N SER A 178 -17.78 7.82 23.55
CA SER A 178 -16.35 7.42 23.47
C SER A 178 -16.05 6.12 24.21
N ASP A 179 -16.80 5.80 25.27
CA ASP A 179 -16.67 4.53 26.01
C ASP A 179 -17.09 3.33 25.16
N ARG A 180 -17.97 3.50 24.16
CA ARG A 180 -18.31 2.43 23.22
C ARG A 180 -17.14 2.14 22.28
N LEU A 181 -16.50 3.17 21.73
CA LEU A 181 -15.35 3.00 20.82
C LEU A 181 -14.20 2.28 21.51
N LEU A 182 -13.87 2.68 22.74
CA LEU A 182 -12.85 2.03 23.56
C LEU A 182 -13.18 0.55 23.83
N ARG A 183 -14.43 0.24 24.20
CA ARG A 183 -14.87 -1.14 24.41
C ARG A 183 -14.76 -2.00 23.15
N ASP A 184 -15.17 -1.46 21.99
CA ASP A 184 -15.09 -2.20 20.73
C ASP A 184 -13.63 -2.45 20.31
N LEU A 185 -12.73 -1.49 20.56
CA LEU A 185 -11.28 -1.64 20.36
C LEU A 185 -10.66 -2.69 21.29
N ASP A 186 -11.02 -2.68 22.58
CA ASP A 186 -10.54 -3.65 23.57
C ASP A 186 -11.03 -5.05 23.23
N GLN A 187 -12.31 -5.20 22.91
CA GLN A 187 -12.89 -6.47 22.52
C GLN A 187 -12.23 -7.04 21.25
N ALA A 188 -11.95 -6.21 20.25
CA ALA A 188 -11.31 -6.66 19.01
C ALA A 188 -9.88 -7.17 19.24
N ARG A 189 -9.16 -6.61 20.22
CA ARG A 189 -7.78 -6.99 20.57
C ARG A 189 -7.70 -8.11 21.62
N ASP A 190 -8.81 -8.50 22.23
CA ASP A 190 -8.83 -9.55 23.25
C ASP A 190 -8.38 -10.90 22.66
N ASN A 191 -7.48 -11.59 23.38
CA ASN A 191 -6.92 -12.87 22.91
C ASN A 191 -8.00 -13.96 22.76
N ASN A 192 -9.01 -14.01 23.63
CA ASN A 192 -10.08 -14.99 23.48
C ASN A 192 -10.94 -14.69 22.25
N ASN A 193 -11.12 -13.41 21.91
CA ASN A 193 -11.78 -13.02 20.66
C ASN A 193 -10.96 -13.48 19.44
N LEU A 194 -9.65 -13.25 19.43
CA LEU A 194 -8.76 -13.71 18.34
C LEU A 194 -8.74 -15.23 18.20
N GLU A 195 -8.73 -15.98 19.31
CA GLU A 195 -8.84 -17.44 19.30
C GLU A 195 -10.18 -17.93 18.73
N LYS A 196 -11.29 -17.26 19.06
CA LYS A 196 -12.61 -17.57 18.46
C LYS A 196 -12.60 -17.35 16.96
N ILE A 197 -12.00 -16.26 16.49
CA ILE A 197 -11.86 -15.97 15.06
C ILE A 197 -10.98 -17.03 14.38
N GLN A 198 -9.85 -17.42 14.99
CA GLN A 198 -9.00 -18.50 14.47
C GLN A 198 -9.80 -19.79 14.29
N ASN A 199 -10.53 -20.23 15.33
CA ASN A 199 -11.37 -21.43 15.27
C ASN A 199 -12.45 -21.33 14.18
N TYR A 200 -13.10 -20.17 14.03
CA TYR A 200 -14.08 -19.94 12.98
C TYR A 200 -13.46 -20.07 11.58
N LEU A 201 -12.31 -19.45 11.34
CA LEU A 201 -11.62 -19.49 10.05
C LEU A 201 -11.07 -20.88 9.71
N GLU A 202 -10.65 -21.66 10.70
CA GLU A 202 -10.18 -23.05 10.51
C GLU A 202 -11.32 -24.02 10.19
N GLN A 203 -12.51 -23.80 10.77
CA GLN A 203 -13.69 -24.62 10.52
C GLN A 203 -14.36 -24.30 9.17
N ASP A 204 -14.16 -23.09 8.66
CA ASP A 204 -14.71 -22.68 7.38
C ASP A 204 -13.93 -23.28 6.20
N SER A 205 -14.41 -24.41 5.69
CA SER A 205 -13.87 -25.07 4.50
C SER A 205 -14.45 -24.52 3.18
N SER A 206 -15.19 -23.40 3.20
CA SER A 206 -15.78 -22.85 1.99
C SER A 206 -14.70 -22.38 1.01
N VAL A 207 -14.83 -22.81 -0.24
CA VAL A 207 -14.08 -22.28 -1.38
C VAL A 207 -14.87 -21.09 -1.92
N ASN A 208 -14.30 -19.90 -1.80
CA ASN A 208 -14.91 -18.67 -2.31
C ASN A 208 -14.00 -18.02 -3.36
N LEU A 209 -14.45 -18.06 -4.62
CA LEU A 209 -13.71 -17.53 -5.77
C LEU A 209 -13.90 -16.02 -5.99
N LEU A 210 -14.73 -15.37 -5.17
CA LEU A 210 -15.05 -13.96 -5.33
C LEU A 210 -13.80 -13.08 -5.35
N ALA A 211 -12.87 -13.30 -4.43
CA ALA A 211 -11.66 -12.50 -4.37
C ALA A 211 -10.79 -12.69 -5.63
N LEU A 212 -10.70 -13.91 -6.19
CA LEU A 212 -10.01 -14.15 -7.48
C LEU A 212 -10.71 -13.43 -8.63
N LEU A 213 -12.04 -13.49 -8.70
CA LEU A 213 -12.85 -12.82 -9.72
C LEU A 213 -12.61 -11.31 -9.70
N VAL A 214 -12.66 -10.71 -8.52
CA VAL A 214 -12.45 -9.27 -8.32
C VAL A 214 -11.01 -8.87 -8.64
N VAL A 215 -10.02 -9.62 -8.15
CA VAL A 215 -8.61 -9.35 -8.44
C VAL A 215 -8.34 -9.44 -9.95
N ARG A 216 -8.84 -10.47 -10.64
CA ARG A 216 -8.70 -10.61 -12.09
C ARG A 216 -9.33 -9.43 -12.82
N ALA A 217 -10.54 -9.03 -12.44
CA ALA A 217 -11.23 -7.90 -13.07
C ALA A 217 -10.47 -6.58 -12.88
N ILE A 218 -9.98 -6.29 -11.68
CA ILE A 218 -9.21 -5.06 -11.41
C ILE A 218 -7.88 -5.07 -12.16
N LEU A 219 -7.18 -6.21 -12.23
CA LEU A 219 -5.93 -6.33 -12.97
C LEU A 219 -6.13 -6.20 -14.50
N GLU A 220 -7.22 -6.73 -15.05
CA GLU A 220 -7.59 -6.52 -16.46
C GLU A 220 -7.77 -5.02 -16.78
N ILE A 221 -8.50 -4.28 -15.92
CA ILE A 221 -8.65 -2.83 -16.06
C ILE A 221 -7.29 -2.14 -16.01
N LYS A 222 -6.44 -2.53 -15.04
CA LYS A 222 -5.12 -1.93 -14.86
C LYS A 222 -4.21 -2.14 -16.07
N VAL A 223 -4.15 -3.37 -16.58
CA VAL A 223 -3.35 -3.72 -17.77
C VAL A 223 -3.87 -3.02 -19.02
N THR A 224 -5.19 -2.90 -19.16
CA THR A 224 -5.80 -2.23 -20.32
C THR A 224 -5.54 -0.72 -20.32
N GLN A 225 -5.68 -0.05 -19.17
CA GLN A 225 -5.51 1.40 -19.07
C GLN A 225 -4.04 1.84 -19.01
N PHE A 226 -3.17 1.01 -18.43
CA PHE A 226 -1.77 1.35 -18.18
C PHE A 226 -0.84 0.21 -18.66
N PRO A 227 -0.82 -0.12 -19.96
CA PRO A 227 -0.12 -1.30 -20.47
C PRO A 227 1.41 -1.24 -20.28
N ASP A 228 1.98 -0.04 -20.26
CA ASP A 228 3.43 0.20 -20.18
C ASP A 228 3.96 0.25 -18.73
N GLU A 229 3.08 0.20 -17.72
CA GLU A 229 3.51 0.14 -16.33
C GLU A 229 4.13 -1.23 -15.98
N LYS A 230 5.17 -1.22 -15.14
CA LYS A 230 5.84 -2.45 -14.69
C LYS A 230 4.90 -3.44 -14.02
N LEU A 231 3.95 -2.98 -13.20
CA LEU A 231 2.97 -3.85 -12.55
C LEU A 231 2.07 -4.54 -13.59
N SER A 232 1.66 -3.81 -14.64
CA SER A 232 0.87 -4.34 -15.74
C SER A 232 1.64 -5.39 -16.54
N GLY A 233 2.95 -5.18 -16.74
CA GLY A 233 3.85 -6.19 -17.29
C GLY A 233 3.89 -7.45 -16.43
N MET A 234 4.13 -7.31 -15.12
CA MET A 234 4.15 -8.43 -14.17
C MET A 234 2.82 -9.22 -14.19
N ALA A 235 1.68 -8.53 -14.20
CA ALA A 235 0.37 -9.17 -14.31
C ALA A 235 0.24 -9.95 -15.62
N ARG A 236 0.59 -9.35 -16.77
CA ARG A 236 0.55 -10.04 -18.08
C ARG A 236 1.41 -11.29 -18.10
N ASP A 237 2.62 -11.23 -17.54
CA ASP A 237 3.53 -12.38 -17.48
C ASP A 237 2.94 -13.52 -16.64
N ILE A 238 2.32 -13.20 -15.51
CA ILE A 238 1.60 -14.18 -14.67
C ILE A 238 0.47 -14.85 -15.46
N PHE A 239 -0.43 -14.07 -16.06
CA PHE A 239 -1.58 -14.62 -16.78
C PHE A 239 -1.16 -15.40 -18.04
N SER A 240 -0.14 -14.93 -18.77
CA SER A 240 0.41 -15.63 -19.94
C SER A 240 1.04 -16.98 -19.56
N ALA A 241 1.76 -17.04 -18.43
CA ALA A 241 2.33 -18.28 -17.93
C ALA A 241 1.28 -19.30 -17.49
N LEU A 242 0.06 -18.86 -17.17
CA LEU A 242 -1.05 -19.73 -16.76
C LEU A 242 -1.88 -20.24 -17.94
N THR A 243 -1.91 -19.52 -19.06
CA THR A 243 -2.66 -19.92 -20.27
C THR A 243 -1.79 -20.55 -21.36
N ASP A 244 -0.57 -20.99 -21.04
CA ASP A 244 0.43 -21.50 -22.00
C ASP A 244 0.65 -20.55 -23.20
N GLY A 245 0.51 -19.23 -22.97
CA GLY A 245 0.60 -18.21 -24.01
C GLY A 245 -0.55 -18.20 -25.02
N ALA A 246 -1.61 -18.97 -24.79
CA ALA A 246 -2.74 -19.11 -25.71
C ALA A 246 -3.73 -17.93 -25.66
N SER A 247 -3.66 -17.06 -24.66
CA SER A 247 -4.58 -15.92 -24.51
C SER A 247 -3.88 -14.55 -24.55
N GLY A 248 -4.54 -13.59 -25.23
CA GLY A 248 -4.09 -12.20 -25.29
C GLY A 248 -4.65 -11.31 -24.17
N LYS A 249 -5.73 -11.73 -23.48
CA LYS A 249 -6.37 -10.97 -22.40
C LYS A 249 -6.30 -11.71 -21.06
N ILE A 250 -6.33 -10.95 -19.96
CA ILE A 250 -6.36 -11.49 -18.60
C ILE A 250 -7.71 -12.19 -18.33
N SER A 251 -8.80 -11.68 -18.91
CA SER A 251 -10.15 -12.23 -18.81
C SER A 251 -10.29 -13.67 -19.29
N ASP A 252 -9.40 -14.11 -20.16
CA ASP A 252 -9.46 -15.42 -20.82
C ASP A 252 -8.91 -16.54 -19.92
N ALA A 253 -8.14 -16.20 -18.88
CA ALA A 253 -7.60 -17.18 -17.95
C ALA A 253 -8.73 -17.77 -17.08
N PRO A 254 -8.97 -19.10 -17.09
CA PRO A 254 -9.99 -19.74 -16.27
C PRO A 254 -9.74 -19.49 -14.78
N ILE A 255 -10.80 -19.21 -14.02
CA ILE A 255 -10.67 -18.90 -12.59
C ILE A 255 -10.12 -20.09 -11.81
N GLU A 256 -10.48 -21.30 -12.23
CA GLU A 256 -10.03 -22.56 -11.65
C GLU A 256 -8.51 -22.72 -11.78
N ASP A 257 -7.93 -22.34 -12.92
CA ASP A 257 -6.48 -22.40 -13.14
C ASP A 257 -5.75 -21.38 -12.27
N LEU A 258 -6.31 -20.17 -12.13
CA LEU A 258 -5.79 -19.14 -11.23
C LEU A 258 -5.82 -19.62 -9.77
N GLN A 259 -6.91 -20.25 -9.36
CA GLN A 259 -7.04 -20.82 -8.03
C GLN A 259 -6.00 -21.91 -7.80
N MET A 260 -5.90 -22.87 -8.73
CA MET A 260 -4.95 -23.97 -8.62
C MET A 260 -3.51 -23.47 -8.53
N ALA A 261 -3.14 -22.47 -9.33
CA ALA A 261 -1.80 -21.87 -9.27
C ALA A 261 -1.53 -21.19 -7.92
N TYR A 262 -2.48 -20.40 -7.43
CA TYR A 262 -2.41 -19.71 -6.15
C TYR A 262 -2.29 -20.70 -4.98
N ASP A 263 -3.18 -21.68 -4.92
CA ASP A 263 -3.24 -22.68 -3.84
C ASP A 263 -2.00 -23.59 -3.87
N SER A 264 -1.52 -23.98 -5.05
CA SER A 264 -0.31 -24.81 -5.19
C SER A 264 0.93 -24.11 -4.62
N ALA A 265 1.09 -22.81 -4.88
CA ALA A 265 2.20 -22.05 -4.31
C ALA A 265 2.09 -21.94 -2.79
N ARG A 266 0.89 -21.66 -2.26
CA ARG A 266 0.63 -21.57 -0.82
C ARG A 266 0.82 -22.91 -0.09
N GLN A 267 0.53 -24.04 -0.73
CA GLN A 267 0.74 -25.36 -0.12
C GLN A 267 2.22 -25.77 -0.05
N ARG A 268 3.05 -25.25 -0.96
CA ARG A 268 4.50 -25.54 -1.03
C ARG A 268 5.35 -24.62 -0.14
N ILE A 269 4.78 -23.53 0.36
CA ILE A 269 5.55 -22.63 1.22
C ILE A 269 5.80 -23.29 2.57
N SER A 270 7.07 -23.38 2.98
CA SER A 270 7.43 -23.94 4.28
C SER A 270 6.88 -23.07 5.41
N PRO A 271 6.68 -23.61 6.63
CA PRO A 271 6.20 -22.81 7.76
C PRO A 271 7.06 -21.57 8.06
N ASP A 272 8.39 -21.66 7.90
CA ASP A 272 9.29 -20.54 8.16
C ASP A 272 9.25 -19.48 7.04
N MET A 273 9.14 -19.92 5.78
CA MET A 273 8.89 -18.99 4.67
C MET A 273 7.51 -18.33 4.80
N ASN A 274 6.48 -19.05 5.25
CA ASN A 274 5.15 -18.50 5.49
C ASN A 274 5.21 -17.39 6.54
N LYS A 275 5.91 -17.60 7.67
CA LYS A 275 6.13 -16.56 8.68
C LYS A 275 6.83 -15.33 8.08
N LYS A 276 7.81 -15.52 7.21
CA LYS A 276 8.53 -14.42 6.55
C LYS A 276 7.62 -13.65 5.57
N THR A 277 6.83 -14.37 4.78
CA THR A 277 5.84 -13.79 3.86
C THR A 277 4.73 -13.03 4.58
N ASP A 278 4.18 -13.60 5.66
CA ASP A 278 3.19 -12.94 6.52
C ASP A 278 3.73 -11.64 7.11
N ARG A 279 5.03 -11.59 7.43
CA ARG A 279 5.68 -10.36 7.88
C ARG A 279 5.65 -9.29 6.80
N TYR A 280 5.97 -9.59 5.53
CA TYR A 280 5.90 -8.58 4.46
C TYR A 280 4.52 -7.94 4.36
N PHE A 281 3.47 -8.77 4.33
CA PHE A 281 2.09 -8.30 4.26
C PHE A 281 1.67 -7.53 5.53
N THR A 282 2.15 -7.95 6.70
CA THR A 282 1.94 -7.22 7.95
C THR A 282 2.60 -5.85 7.92
N ARG A 283 3.84 -5.74 7.43
CA ARG A 283 4.55 -4.45 7.31
C ARG A 283 3.86 -3.52 6.31
N TYR A 284 3.42 -4.05 5.17
CA TYR A 284 2.62 -3.31 4.19
C TYR A 284 1.32 -2.79 4.82
N LEU A 285 0.55 -3.66 5.49
CA LEU A 285 -0.70 -3.32 6.18
C LEU A 285 -0.51 -2.20 7.21
N CYS A 286 0.50 -2.31 8.08
CA CYS A 286 0.83 -1.29 9.07
C CYS A 286 1.25 0.03 8.41
N ASN A 287 2.00 0.00 7.31
CA ASN A 287 2.36 1.21 6.57
C ASN A 287 1.13 1.91 5.99
N CYS A 288 0.21 1.17 5.36
CA CYS A 288 -1.05 1.71 4.85
C CYS A 288 -1.86 2.37 5.96
N LEU A 289 -2.11 1.65 7.07
CA LEU A 289 -2.89 2.17 8.21
C LEU A 289 -2.29 3.44 8.84
N TYR A 290 -0.96 3.55 8.87
CA TYR A 290 -0.30 4.73 9.44
C TYR A 290 -0.29 5.92 8.46
N ARG A 291 0.05 5.66 7.19
CA ARG A 291 0.27 6.66 6.14
C ARG A 291 -1.04 7.18 5.52
N GLU A 292 -2.02 6.32 5.35
CA GLU A 292 -3.28 6.59 4.67
C GLU A 292 -4.36 6.84 5.71
N TRP A 293 -4.70 8.10 5.92
CA TRP A 293 -5.68 8.45 6.94
C TRP A 293 -7.09 8.19 6.41
N PHE A 294 -7.75 7.19 6.98
CA PHE A 294 -9.12 6.81 6.61
C PHE A 294 -10.16 7.90 6.87
N TYR A 295 -9.82 9.02 7.53
CA TYR A 295 -10.75 10.14 7.72
C TYR A 295 -11.26 10.73 6.39
N THR A 296 -10.51 10.54 5.30
CA THR A 296 -10.96 10.95 3.95
C THR A 296 -11.96 9.98 3.32
N MET A 297 -12.27 8.86 3.97
CA MET A 297 -13.32 7.91 3.56
C MET A 297 -14.63 8.17 4.31
N PRO A 298 -15.78 7.67 3.80
CA PRO A 298 -17.07 7.79 4.50
C PRO A 298 -17.05 7.22 5.92
N ASP A 299 -16.40 6.07 6.08
CA ASP A 299 -16.22 5.37 7.34
C ASP A 299 -14.98 4.46 7.28
N THR A 300 -14.65 3.85 8.43
CA THR A 300 -13.48 2.97 8.57
C THR A 300 -13.65 1.63 7.85
N PHE A 301 -14.88 1.11 7.75
CA PHE A 301 -15.15 -0.16 7.07
C PHE A 301 -14.89 -0.06 5.56
N THR A 302 -15.34 1.02 4.95
CA THR A 302 -15.11 1.33 3.54
C THR A 302 -13.61 1.40 3.22
N TYR A 303 -12.82 2.06 4.09
CA TYR A 303 -11.36 2.04 3.98
C TYR A 303 -10.80 0.61 4.10
N MET A 304 -11.24 -0.14 5.11
CA MET A 304 -10.74 -1.49 5.39
C MET A 304 -11.06 -2.45 4.24
N GLN A 305 -12.25 -2.36 3.64
CA GLN A 305 -12.65 -3.18 2.50
C GLN A 305 -11.76 -2.90 1.28
N MET A 306 -11.49 -1.62 0.97
CA MET A 306 -10.55 -1.25 -0.10
C MET A 306 -9.12 -1.74 0.18
N LEU A 307 -8.69 -1.73 1.45
CA LEU A 307 -7.39 -2.25 1.85
C LEU A 307 -7.32 -3.79 1.74
N LEU A 308 -8.40 -4.51 2.09
CA LEU A 308 -8.50 -5.95 1.88
C LEU A 308 -8.42 -6.33 0.40
N ILE A 309 -9.09 -5.59 -0.49
CA ILE A 309 -8.99 -5.81 -1.94
C ILE A 309 -7.55 -5.60 -2.41
N ARG A 310 -6.88 -4.52 -1.97
CA ARG A 310 -5.46 -4.29 -2.29
C ARG A 310 -4.55 -5.40 -1.75
N MET A 311 -4.80 -5.87 -0.53
CA MET A 311 -4.07 -7.00 0.06
C MET A 311 -4.27 -8.28 -0.75
N ALA A 312 -5.50 -8.57 -1.19
CA ALA A 312 -5.79 -9.70 -2.05
C ALA A 312 -5.05 -9.60 -3.40
N MET A 313 -5.07 -8.43 -4.06
CA MET A 313 -4.30 -8.22 -5.29
C MET A 313 -2.79 -8.44 -5.07
N LEU A 314 -2.23 -7.90 -4.00
CA LEU A 314 -0.82 -8.02 -3.68
C LEU A 314 -0.44 -9.48 -3.37
N ARG A 315 -1.27 -10.21 -2.60
CA ARG A 315 -1.08 -11.63 -2.30
C ARG A 315 -1.18 -12.47 -3.57
N PHE A 316 -2.17 -12.20 -4.42
CA PHE A 316 -2.34 -12.88 -5.70
C PHE A 316 -1.07 -12.78 -6.54
N LEU A 317 -0.61 -11.55 -6.82
CA LEU A 317 0.58 -11.30 -7.61
C LEU A 317 1.83 -11.93 -7.00
N PHE A 318 1.95 -11.95 -5.66
CA PHE A 318 3.07 -12.59 -4.99
C PHE A 318 3.07 -14.12 -5.14
N TYR A 319 1.95 -14.77 -4.79
CA TYR A 319 1.87 -16.23 -4.78
C TYR A 319 1.80 -16.84 -6.18
N THR A 320 1.41 -16.07 -7.20
CA THR A 320 1.39 -16.51 -8.59
C THR A 320 2.62 -16.10 -9.39
N ASP A 321 3.57 -15.38 -8.78
CA ASP A 321 4.80 -14.98 -9.47
C ASP A 321 5.64 -16.21 -9.88
N PRO A 322 6.01 -16.35 -11.17
CA PRO A 322 6.83 -17.48 -11.63
C PRO A 322 8.16 -17.62 -10.88
N SER A 323 8.74 -16.51 -10.42
CA SER A 323 9.98 -16.50 -9.64
C SER A 323 9.78 -17.18 -8.28
N LEU A 324 8.63 -16.99 -7.63
CA LEU A 324 8.32 -17.67 -6.37
C LEU A 324 8.25 -19.18 -6.57
N LYS A 325 7.60 -19.65 -7.63
CA LYS A 325 7.50 -21.09 -7.95
C LYS A 325 8.89 -21.73 -8.10
N ARG A 326 9.81 -21.04 -8.76
CA ARG A 326 11.21 -21.44 -8.89
C ARG A 326 11.94 -21.45 -7.55
N LEU A 327 11.76 -20.40 -6.74
CA LEU A 327 12.37 -20.30 -5.41
C LEU A 327 11.93 -21.45 -4.49
N LEU A 328 10.62 -21.72 -4.43
CA LEU A 328 10.05 -22.79 -3.61
C LEU A 328 10.60 -24.17 -4.00
N SER A 329 10.74 -24.42 -5.31
CA SER A 329 11.27 -25.70 -5.82
C SER A 329 12.72 -25.94 -5.41
N ASN A 330 13.51 -24.89 -5.21
CA ASN A 330 14.91 -24.98 -4.80
C ASN A 330 15.08 -25.01 -3.27
N TYR A 331 14.14 -24.43 -2.51
CA TYR A 331 14.30 -24.24 -1.07
C TYR A 331 14.29 -25.54 -0.25
N GLU A 332 13.48 -26.53 -0.64
CA GLU A 332 13.37 -27.79 0.12
C GLU A 332 14.66 -28.62 0.08
N ALA A 333 15.41 -28.56 -1.04
CA ALA A 333 16.64 -29.31 -1.24
C ALA A 333 17.90 -28.52 -0.83
N ALA A 334 17.76 -27.23 -0.52
CA ALA A 334 18.87 -26.31 -0.28
C ALA A 334 19.57 -26.54 1.07
N ASP A 335 20.90 -26.42 1.07
CA ASP A 335 21.71 -26.33 2.28
C ASP A 335 21.56 -24.97 2.99
N THR A 336 22.28 -24.74 4.09
CA THR A 336 22.14 -23.52 4.90
C THR A 336 22.55 -22.24 4.16
N ASP A 337 23.63 -22.29 3.38
CA ASP A 337 24.11 -21.10 2.65
C ASP A 337 23.20 -20.79 1.45
N GLU A 338 22.72 -21.84 0.77
CA GLU A 338 21.76 -21.70 -0.32
C GLU A 338 20.41 -21.19 0.18
N ARG A 339 19.94 -21.61 1.36
CA ARG A 339 18.73 -21.06 1.98
C ARG A 339 18.84 -19.57 2.27
N HIS A 340 19.99 -19.09 2.77
CA HIS A 340 20.20 -17.66 2.98
C HIS A 340 20.13 -16.87 1.68
N ARG A 341 20.68 -17.42 0.59
CA ARG A 341 20.56 -16.81 -0.75
C ARG A 341 19.10 -16.78 -1.23
N LEU A 342 18.38 -17.90 -1.13
CA LEU A 342 16.97 -17.99 -1.54
C LEU A 342 16.08 -17.05 -0.71
N GLU A 343 16.38 -16.86 0.57
CA GLU A 343 15.71 -15.89 1.42
C GLU A 343 15.94 -14.44 0.97
N ALA A 344 17.14 -14.10 0.50
CA ALA A 344 17.43 -12.79 -0.07
C ALA A 344 16.74 -12.57 -1.43
N GLU A 345 16.60 -13.62 -2.23
CA GLU A 345 15.81 -13.59 -3.47
C GLU A 345 14.32 -13.40 -3.18
N LEU A 346 13.78 -14.05 -2.13
CA LEU A 346 12.42 -13.82 -1.64
C LEU A 346 12.21 -12.38 -1.16
N ASP A 347 13.18 -11.83 -0.40
CA ASP A 347 13.16 -10.43 0.03
C ASP A 347 13.12 -9.49 -1.19
N SER A 348 13.96 -9.75 -2.20
CA SER A 348 13.99 -8.96 -3.44
C SER A 348 12.68 -9.03 -4.22
N LEU A 349 12.05 -10.22 -4.29
CA LEU A 349 10.74 -10.40 -4.92
C LEU A 349 9.67 -9.55 -4.20
N ALA A 350 9.57 -9.67 -2.87
CA ALA A 350 8.59 -8.93 -2.08
C ALA A 350 8.79 -7.40 -2.19
N ILE A 351 10.04 -6.92 -2.11
CA ILE A 351 10.36 -5.50 -2.25
C ILE A 351 9.98 -4.99 -3.63
N THR A 352 10.36 -5.71 -4.68
CA THR A 352 10.08 -5.32 -6.07
C THR A 352 8.58 -5.26 -6.32
N LEU A 353 7.83 -6.27 -5.87
CA LEU A 353 6.38 -6.30 -6.02
C LEU A 353 5.72 -5.14 -5.27
N VAL A 354 6.01 -4.96 -3.97
CA VAL A 354 5.40 -3.89 -3.16
C VAL A 354 5.75 -2.51 -3.69
N TYR A 355 6.99 -2.29 -4.14
CA TYR A 355 7.41 -1.04 -4.77
C TYR A 355 6.60 -0.72 -6.03
N ASN A 356 6.49 -1.68 -6.95
CA ASN A 356 5.74 -1.49 -8.19
C ASN A 356 4.23 -1.36 -7.92
N PHE A 357 3.71 -2.15 -6.98
CA PHE A 357 2.32 -2.08 -6.55
C PHE A 357 1.98 -0.71 -5.95
N ALA A 358 2.80 -0.20 -5.04
CA ALA A 358 2.57 1.10 -4.42
C ALA A 358 2.62 2.26 -5.44
N ARG A 359 3.48 2.19 -6.46
CA ARG A 359 3.51 3.18 -7.56
C ARG A 359 2.26 3.12 -8.44
N ALA A 360 1.89 1.91 -8.85
CA ALA A 360 0.85 1.68 -9.84
C ALA A 360 -0.58 1.77 -9.24
N ILE A 361 -0.72 1.44 -7.96
CA ILE A 361 -2.01 1.30 -7.26
C ILE A 361 -2.13 2.30 -6.11
N ASP A 362 -1.30 2.21 -5.05
CA ASP A 362 -1.49 3.04 -3.84
C ASP A 362 -1.42 4.55 -4.10
N GLN A 363 -0.57 4.98 -5.03
CA GLN A 363 -0.41 6.39 -5.39
C GLN A 363 -1.29 6.84 -6.54
N ASN A 364 -1.98 5.91 -7.20
CA ASN A 364 -2.86 6.20 -8.32
C ASN A 364 -4.29 6.41 -7.80
N LEU A 365 -4.56 7.60 -7.26
CA LEU A 365 -5.85 7.93 -6.66
C LEU A 365 -7.02 7.82 -7.65
N SER A 366 -6.81 8.16 -8.93
CA SER A 366 -7.84 8.02 -9.96
C SER A 366 -8.18 6.55 -10.23
N PHE A 367 -7.17 5.67 -10.25
CA PHE A 367 -7.40 4.23 -10.36
C PHE A 367 -8.10 3.67 -9.11
N LEU A 368 -7.69 4.08 -7.90
CA LEU A 368 -8.37 3.66 -6.67
C LEU A 368 -9.82 4.15 -6.62
N GLN A 369 -10.11 5.35 -7.14
CA GLN A 369 -11.47 5.86 -7.27
C GLN A 369 -12.30 5.01 -8.25
N LEU A 370 -11.71 4.58 -9.38
CA LEU A 370 -12.37 3.68 -10.31
C LEU A 370 -12.72 2.33 -9.65
N VAL A 371 -11.78 1.75 -8.90
CA VAL A 371 -12.01 0.51 -8.14
C VAL A 371 -13.10 0.72 -7.09
N TYR A 372 -13.05 1.82 -6.34
CA TYR A 372 -14.07 2.18 -5.36
C TYR A 372 -15.47 2.21 -5.98
N THR A 373 -15.62 2.89 -7.12
CA THR A 373 -16.90 3.00 -7.83
C THR A 373 -17.40 1.62 -8.28
N ALA A 374 -16.54 0.79 -8.87
CA ALA A 374 -16.91 -0.55 -9.30
C ALA A 374 -17.34 -1.45 -8.13
N VAL A 375 -16.63 -1.40 -7.00
CA VAL A 375 -16.98 -2.14 -5.77
C VAL A 375 -18.31 -1.64 -5.19
N SER A 376 -18.54 -0.32 -5.22
CA SER A 376 -19.80 0.27 -4.77
C SER A 376 -20.98 -0.15 -5.63
N GLU A 377 -20.83 -0.17 -6.96
CA GLU A 377 -21.90 -0.54 -7.91
C GLU A 377 -22.32 -2.01 -7.80
N GLN A 378 -21.44 -2.86 -7.26
CA GLN A 378 -21.71 -4.27 -7.01
C GLN A 378 -22.18 -4.53 -5.56
N ASP A 379 -22.48 -3.48 -4.80
CA ASP A 379 -22.87 -3.55 -3.38
C ASP A 379 -21.86 -4.32 -2.51
N MET A 380 -20.57 -4.28 -2.88
CA MET A 380 -19.52 -5.08 -2.25
C MET A 380 -18.90 -4.44 -1.00
N PHE A 381 -19.37 -3.25 -0.60
CA PHE A 381 -19.12 -2.67 0.73
C PHE A 381 -20.05 -3.30 1.78
N ASN A 382 -20.02 -4.63 1.86
CA ASN A 382 -20.75 -5.43 2.83
C ASN A 382 -19.79 -6.46 3.46
N PHE A 383 -19.93 -6.67 4.77
CA PHE A 383 -19.10 -7.56 5.56
C PHE A 383 -19.13 -9.02 5.06
N ASP A 384 -20.25 -9.47 4.49
CA ASP A 384 -20.39 -10.81 3.90
C ASP A 384 -19.33 -11.09 2.82
N TYR A 385 -18.90 -10.05 2.11
CA TYR A 385 -17.84 -10.15 1.09
C TYR A 385 -16.43 -10.06 1.66
N SER A 386 -16.25 -9.48 2.86
CA SER A 386 -14.92 -9.31 3.47
C SER A 386 -14.22 -10.64 3.69
N LEU A 387 -14.96 -11.70 4.07
CA LEU A 387 -14.40 -13.02 4.32
C LEU A 387 -13.66 -13.60 3.10
N ALA A 388 -14.16 -13.33 1.89
CA ALA A 388 -13.50 -13.77 0.66
C ALA A 388 -12.08 -13.20 0.56
N PHE A 389 -11.90 -11.91 0.83
CA PHE A 389 -10.60 -11.22 0.77
C PHE A 389 -9.71 -11.52 1.98
N VAL A 390 -10.30 -11.85 3.13
CA VAL A 390 -9.57 -12.24 4.35
C VAL A 390 -8.89 -13.60 4.19
N LYS A 391 -9.59 -14.58 3.59
CA LYS A 391 -9.07 -15.95 3.43
C LYS A 391 -8.11 -16.09 2.24
N PHE A 392 -8.31 -15.25 1.23
CA PHE A 392 -7.43 -15.08 0.08
C PHE A 392 -6.02 -14.79 0.57
#